data_AF-A0A8D2EMK5-F1
#
_entry.id   AF-A0A8D2EMK5-F1
#
_cell.length_a   1.000
_cell.length_b   1.000
_cell.length_c   1.000
_cell.angle_alpha   90.00
_cell.angle_beta   90.00
_cell.angle_gamma   90.00
#
_symmetry.space_group_name_H-M   'P 1'
#
loop_
_entity.id
_entity.type
_entity.pdbx_description
1 polymer ?
#
loop_
_entity_poly.entity_id
_entity_poly.type
_entity_poly.pdbx_seq_one_letter_code
_entity_poly.pdbx_strand_id
1 'polypeptide(L)'
;IGVAIRHNKDGKVRRKEPKSQDIYLRLLVKLYRFLARRTNSTFNQVVLKRLFMSRTNRPPLSLSRMIRNMKLPGRENKMAVVVGTITDDVRVQEVLKLKVCALRVTIRSKGRKFERARGRRASRGYKN
;
A
#
# COMPACT_ATOMS: atom_id res chain seq x y z
N ILE A 1 -2.47 -6.53 49.41
CA ILE A 1 -1.22 -5.84 49.05
C ILE A 1 -1.49 -4.97 47.84
N GLY A 2 -1.41 -3.65 47.97
CA GLY A 2 -1.52 -2.72 46.82
C GLY A 2 -0.16 -2.56 46.15
N VAL A 3 -0.09 -2.71 44.83
CA VAL A 3 1.15 -2.49 44.07
C VAL A 3 1.13 -1.05 43.56
N ALA A 4 2.12 -0.24 43.96
CA ALA A 4 2.27 1.12 43.48
C ALA A 4 2.85 1.12 42.06
N ILE A 5 1.99 1.08 41.05
CA ILE A 5 2.39 1.11 39.64
C ILE A 5 2.01 2.46 39.02
N ARG A 6 2.87 3.00 38.16
CA ARG A 6 2.56 4.18 37.35
C ARG A 6 1.69 3.79 36.15
N HIS A 7 0.41 4.14 36.20
CA HIS A 7 -0.59 3.79 35.17
C HIS A 7 -0.70 4.76 33.98
N ASN A 8 0.07 5.85 33.98
CA ASN A 8 -0.09 6.95 33.02
C ASN A 8 0.21 6.57 31.55
N LYS A 9 0.87 5.44 31.28
CA LYS A 9 1.26 4.98 29.93
C LYS A 9 0.69 3.61 29.54
N ASP A 10 -0.22 3.07 30.33
CA ASP A 10 -0.82 1.76 30.07
C ASP A 10 -1.65 1.78 28.77
N GLY A 11 -2.29 2.92 28.48
CA GLY A 11 -2.99 3.19 27.24
C GLY A 11 -2.04 3.39 26.05
N LYS A 12 -1.81 2.35 25.26
CA LYS A 12 -1.02 2.47 24.01
C LYS A 12 -1.83 3.14 22.91
N VAL A 13 -1.42 4.34 22.51
CA VAL A 13 -2.03 5.10 21.41
C VAL A 13 -1.67 4.47 20.05
N ARG A 14 -2.54 3.61 19.55
CA ARG A 14 -2.41 2.99 18.22
C ARG A 14 -3.78 2.73 17.61
N ARG A 15 -3.87 2.86 16.29
CA ARG A 15 -5.10 2.53 15.56
C ARG A 15 -5.26 1.01 15.46
N LYS A 16 -6.43 0.52 15.88
CA LYS A 16 -6.84 -0.89 15.75
C LYS A 16 -7.74 -1.12 14.52
N GLU A 17 -8.24 -0.05 13.92
CA GLU A 17 -9.15 -0.05 12.78
C GLU A 17 -9.00 1.25 11.96
N PRO A 18 -9.47 1.29 10.69
CA PRO A 18 -9.47 2.53 9.92
C PRO A 18 -10.59 3.46 10.43
N LYS A 19 -10.29 4.75 10.57
CA LYS A 19 -11.30 5.79 10.87
C LYS A 19 -12.31 6.00 9.72
N SER A 20 -11.93 5.60 8.50
CA SER A 20 -12.76 5.75 7.30
C SER A 20 -13.98 4.81 7.33
N GLN A 21 -15.11 5.31 6.83
CA GLN A 21 -16.35 4.53 6.64
C GLN A 21 -16.43 3.85 5.26
N ASP A 22 -15.43 4.03 4.40
CA ASP A 22 -15.36 3.40 3.08
C ASP A 22 -15.46 1.86 3.16
N ILE A 23 -16.49 1.31 2.51
CA ILE A 23 -16.81 -0.11 2.51
C ILE A 23 -15.70 -0.94 1.86
N TYR A 24 -15.10 -0.46 0.77
CA TYR A 24 -14.04 -1.20 0.07
C TYR A 24 -12.80 -1.35 0.94
N LEU A 25 -12.44 -0.27 1.65
CA LEU A 25 -11.33 -0.32 2.60
C LEU A 25 -11.61 -1.27 3.77
N ARG A 26 -12.85 -1.30 4.27
CA ARG A 26 -13.26 -2.20 5.36
C ARG A 26 -13.25 -3.67 4.96
N LEU A 27 -13.69 -3.99 3.74
CA LEU A 27 -13.60 -5.36 3.20
C LEU A 27 -12.15 -5.82 3.09
N LEU A 28 -11.26 -4.96 2.58
CA LEU A 28 -9.84 -5.28 2.49
C LEU A 28 -9.20 -5.47 3.88
N VAL A 29 -9.59 -4.65 4.85
CA VAL A 29 -9.17 -4.81 6.25
C VAL A 29 -9.66 -6.14 6.83
N LYS A 30 -10.89 -6.56 6.54
CA LYS A 30 -11.43 -7.85 7.02
C LYS A 30 -10.60 -9.03 6.49
N LEU A 31 -10.26 -8.99 5.20
CA LEU A 31 -9.37 -9.97 4.56
C LEU A 31 -7.98 -10.00 5.22
N TYR A 32 -7.31 -8.86 5.31
CA TYR A 32 -5.96 -8.81 5.88
C TYR A 32 -5.93 -9.08 7.38
N ARG A 33 -7.02 -8.82 8.11
CA ARG A 33 -7.16 -9.20 9.53
C ARG A 33 -7.26 -10.72 9.68
N PHE A 34 -7.93 -11.41 8.76
CA PHE A 34 -7.93 -12.87 8.73
C PHE A 34 -6.53 -13.42 8.38
N LEU A 35 -5.93 -12.93 7.29
CA LEU A 35 -4.62 -13.39 6.84
C LEU A 35 -3.52 -13.14 7.88
N ALA A 36 -3.47 -11.95 8.49
CA ALA A 36 -2.46 -11.62 9.49
C ALA A 36 -2.57 -12.45 10.78
N ARG A 37 -3.76 -13.00 11.09
CA ARG A 37 -3.98 -13.89 12.23
C ARG A 37 -3.66 -15.35 11.91
N ARG A 38 -3.97 -15.81 10.69
CA ARG A 38 -3.87 -17.22 10.30
C ARG A 38 -2.57 -17.59 9.60
N THR A 39 -1.76 -16.60 9.22
CA THR A 39 -0.47 -16.81 8.55
C THR A 39 0.67 -16.21 9.37
N ASN A 40 1.84 -16.84 9.30
CA ASN A 40 3.07 -16.37 9.97
C ASN A 40 3.81 -15.27 9.17
N SER A 41 3.16 -14.70 8.14
CA SER A 41 3.79 -13.70 7.29
C SER A 41 3.73 -12.30 7.92
N THR A 42 4.89 -11.75 8.27
CA THR A 42 5.04 -10.37 8.78
C THR A 42 4.55 -9.33 7.77
N PHE A 43 4.58 -9.65 6.47
CA PHE A 43 4.04 -8.79 5.41
C PHE A 43 2.56 -8.46 5.63
N ASN A 44 1.74 -9.45 5.97
CA ASN A 44 0.30 -9.25 6.19
C ASN A 44 0.03 -8.35 7.38
N GLN A 45 0.82 -8.48 8.45
CA GLN A 45 0.73 -7.62 9.63
C GLN A 45 1.10 -6.16 9.29
N VAL A 46 2.13 -5.95 8.47
CA VAL A 46 2.53 -4.62 8.00
C VAL A 46 1.47 -4.00 7.09
N VAL A 47 0.90 -4.76 6.16
CA VAL A 47 -0.18 -4.27 5.27
C VAL A 47 -1.40 -3.87 6.09
N LEU A 48 -1.84 -4.73 7.03
CA LEU A 48 -2.97 -4.42 7.91
C LEU A 48 -2.74 -3.13 8.71
N LYS A 49 -1.55 -2.99 9.31
CA LYS A 49 -1.18 -1.77 10.04
C LYS A 49 -1.22 -0.53 9.15
N ARG A 50 -0.76 -0.63 7.90
CA ARG A 50 -0.80 0.48 6.93
C ARG A 50 -2.21 0.82 6.48
N LEU A 51 -3.12 -0.15 6.36
CA LEU A 51 -4.52 0.12 6.00
C LEU A 51 -5.23 1.00 7.06
N PHE A 52 -4.82 0.95 8.33
CA PHE A 52 -5.36 1.80 9.41
C PHE A 52 -4.82 3.23 9.41
N MET A 53 -3.71 3.49 8.71
CA MET A 53 -3.06 4.79 8.71
C MET A 53 -3.92 5.86 8.01
N SER A 54 -3.84 7.09 8.52
CA SER A 54 -4.44 8.27 7.88
C SER A 54 -3.81 8.55 6.52
N ARG A 55 -4.47 9.37 5.71
CA ARG A 55 -3.96 9.81 4.42
C ARG A 55 -2.62 10.54 4.53
N THR A 56 -2.45 11.41 5.53
CA THR A 56 -1.18 12.11 5.80
C THR A 56 -0.03 11.13 6.06
N ASN A 57 -0.30 10.04 6.79
CA ASN A 57 0.69 9.00 7.09
C ASN A 57 0.85 7.97 5.96
N ARG A 58 0.14 8.15 4.84
CA ARG A 58 0.24 7.35 3.61
C ARG A 58 0.48 8.28 2.42
N PRO A 59 1.66 8.91 2.34
CA PRO A 59 1.97 9.84 1.26
C PRO A 59 1.95 9.12 -0.10
N PRO A 60 1.59 9.84 -1.19
CA PRO A 60 1.65 9.30 -2.53
C PRO A 60 3.09 8.94 -2.93
N LEU A 61 3.26 7.84 -3.67
CA LEU A 61 4.55 7.41 -4.19
C LEU A 61 4.67 7.75 -5.68
N SER A 62 5.70 8.50 -6.07
CA SER A 62 5.96 8.81 -7.47
C SER A 62 6.50 7.60 -8.24
N LEU A 63 6.17 7.51 -9.53
CA LEU A 63 6.71 6.47 -10.42
C LEU A 63 8.24 6.48 -10.48
N SER A 64 8.87 7.66 -10.52
CA SER A 64 10.33 7.80 -10.52
C SER A 64 10.99 7.18 -9.28
N ARG A 65 10.38 7.35 -8.10
CA ARG A 65 10.88 6.75 -6.85
C ARG A 65 10.66 5.25 -6.83
N MET A 66 9.54 4.76 -7.37
CA MET A 66 9.27 3.34 -7.48
C MET A 66 10.27 2.64 -8.43
N ILE A 67 10.54 3.21 -9.61
CA ILE A 67 11.49 2.66 -10.58
C ILE A 67 12.89 2.54 -9.98
N ARG A 68 13.37 3.59 -9.28
CA ARG A 68 14.66 3.55 -8.58
C ARG A 68 14.74 2.40 -7.57
N ASN A 69 13.68 2.18 -6.80
CA ASN A 69 13.64 1.09 -5.81
C ASN A 69 13.57 -0.32 -6.43
N MET A 70 13.03 -0.44 -7.65
CA MET A 70 12.91 -1.71 -8.37
C MET A 70 14.18 -2.06 -9.17
N LYS A 71 14.98 -1.05 -9.56
CA LYS A 71 16.28 -1.25 -10.22
C LYS A 71 17.40 -1.75 -9.29
N LEU A 72 17.16 -1.76 -7.97
CA LEU A 72 18.14 -2.29 -7.01
C LEU A 72 18.35 -3.80 -7.22
N PRO A 73 19.60 -4.31 -7.04
CA PRO A 73 19.90 -5.71 -7.26
C PRO A 73 19.08 -6.62 -6.35
N GLY A 74 18.72 -7.82 -6.85
CA GLY A 74 17.93 -8.81 -6.10
C GLY A 74 16.42 -8.52 -6.03
N ARG A 75 15.91 -7.59 -6.84
CA ARG A 75 14.47 -7.24 -6.93
C ARG A 75 13.85 -7.46 -8.30
N GLU A 76 14.57 -8.13 -9.19
CA GLU A 76 14.07 -8.56 -10.48
C GLU A 76 12.86 -9.48 -10.30
N ASN A 77 11.85 -9.34 -11.17
CA ASN A 77 10.60 -10.12 -11.17
C ASN A 77 9.69 -10.00 -9.93
N LYS A 78 10.08 -9.24 -8.89
CA LYS A 78 9.24 -8.99 -7.72
C LYS A 78 8.12 -8.00 -8.02
N MET A 79 7.09 -8.03 -7.19
CA MET A 79 5.94 -7.12 -7.30
C MET A 79 6.10 -5.96 -6.32
N ALA A 80 5.97 -4.73 -6.82
CA ALA A 80 5.93 -3.53 -5.99
C ALA A 80 4.55 -3.39 -5.34
N VAL A 81 4.49 -3.35 -4.00
CA VAL A 81 3.23 -3.18 -3.25
C VAL A 81 3.23 -1.85 -2.52
N VAL A 82 2.23 -1.02 -2.79
CA VAL A 82 2.06 0.31 -2.19
C VAL A 82 0.68 0.41 -1.55
N VAL A 83 0.64 0.49 -0.22
CA VAL A 83 -0.62 0.79 0.50
C VAL A 83 -0.85 2.30 0.48
N GLY A 84 -1.27 2.82 -0.68
CA GLY A 84 -1.41 4.25 -0.91
C GLY A 84 -1.72 4.58 -2.36
N THR A 85 -1.47 5.83 -2.74
CA THR A 85 -1.66 6.31 -4.11
C THR A 85 -0.32 6.31 -4.85
N ILE A 86 -0.32 5.83 -6.09
CA ILE A 86 0.84 5.99 -7.00
C ILE A 86 0.57 7.15 -7.94
N THR A 87 1.54 8.07 -8.02
CA THR A 87 1.48 9.27 -8.86
C THR A 87 2.41 9.18 -10.06
N ASP A 88 1.94 9.69 -11.20
CA ASP A 88 2.73 9.78 -12.43
C ASP A 88 3.79 10.89 -12.32
N ASP A 89 4.94 10.68 -12.96
CA ASP A 89 6.05 11.65 -13.00
C ASP A 89 6.40 11.94 -14.46
N VAL A 90 6.10 13.16 -14.90
CA VAL A 90 6.20 13.58 -16.31
C VAL A 90 7.61 13.40 -16.86
N ARG A 91 8.61 13.55 -15.99
CA ARG A 91 10.04 13.52 -16.34
C ARG A 91 10.52 12.12 -16.75
N VAL A 92 9.81 11.06 -16.35
CA VAL A 92 10.18 9.69 -16.71
C VAL A 92 9.62 9.38 -18.09
N GLN A 93 10.48 9.18 -19.09
CA GLN A 93 10.05 8.91 -20.46
C GLN A 93 9.82 7.41 -20.73
N GLU A 94 10.75 6.56 -20.31
CA GLU A 94 10.68 5.11 -20.49
C GLU A 94 10.38 4.39 -19.17
N VAL A 95 9.47 3.42 -19.23
CA VAL A 95 9.08 2.62 -18.08
C VAL A 95 9.16 1.14 -18.44
N LEU A 96 9.99 0.41 -17.70
CA LEU A 96 10.13 -1.05 -17.79
C LEU A 96 8.81 -1.75 -17.41
N LYS A 97 8.57 -2.97 -17.90
CA LYS A 97 7.43 -3.78 -17.46
C LYS A 97 7.50 -4.02 -15.94
N LEU A 98 6.55 -3.46 -15.18
CA LEU A 98 6.49 -3.55 -13.72
C LEU A 98 5.20 -4.25 -13.27
N LYS A 99 5.31 -5.12 -12.25
CA LYS A 99 4.17 -5.68 -11.52
C LYS A 99 3.92 -4.82 -10.29
N VAL A 100 2.73 -4.22 -10.20
CA VAL A 100 2.41 -3.23 -9.15
C VAL A 100 1.02 -3.47 -8.56
N CYS A 101 0.92 -3.41 -7.23
CA CYS A 101 -0.33 -3.39 -6.49
C CYS A 101 -0.44 -2.12 -5.66
N ALA A 102 -1.55 -1.38 -5.80
CA ALA A 102 -1.82 -0.17 -5.02
C ALA A 102 -3.32 0.04 -4.77
N LEU A 103 -3.64 0.89 -3.78
CA LEU A 103 -5.04 1.26 -3.49
C LEU A 103 -5.60 2.20 -4.56
N ARG A 104 -4.78 3.14 -5.04
CA ARG A 104 -5.15 4.06 -6.12
C ARG A 104 -3.94 4.31 -7.01
N VAL A 105 -4.19 4.45 -8.30
CA VAL A 105 -3.19 4.88 -9.28
C VAL A 105 -3.77 6.07 -10.02
N THR A 106 -3.10 7.22 -9.96
CA THR A 106 -3.49 8.37 -10.78
C THR A 106 -2.88 8.20 -12.16
N ILE A 107 -3.74 8.04 -13.17
CA ILE A 107 -3.33 7.93 -14.57
C ILE A 107 -3.64 9.27 -15.22
N ARG A 108 -2.64 9.90 -15.84
CA ARG A 108 -2.85 11.11 -16.64
C ARG A 108 -3.34 10.69 -18.03
N SER A 109 -4.41 11.30 -18.55
CA SER A 109 -5.09 10.87 -19.79
C SER A 109 -4.22 10.92 -21.05
N LYS A 110 -3.14 11.73 -21.04
CA LYS A 110 -2.15 11.81 -22.11
C LYS A 110 -0.83 11.22 -21.64
N GLY A 111 -0.47 10.06 -22.18
CA GLY A 111 0.74 9.35 -21.82
C GLY A 111 0.43 8.09 -21.02
N ARG A 112 0.05 7.03 -21.74
CA ARG A 112 -0.12 5.65 -21.26
C ARG A 112 1.20 5.05 -20.73
N LYS A 113 2.09 5.80 -20.08
CA LYS A 113 3.40 5.33 -19.60
C LYS A 113 3.23 4.20 -18.59
N PHE A 114 2.35 4.39 -17.60
CA PHE A 114 2.00 3.33 -16.65
C PHE A 114 1.27 2.15 -17.33
N GLU A 115 0.44 2.39 -18.33
CA GLU A 115 -0.32 1.32 -19.01
C GLU A 115 0.52 0.52 -20.01
N ARG A 116 1.48 1.15 -20.68
CA ARG A 116 2.48 0.52 -21.55
C ARG A 116 3.45 -0.35 -20.75
N ALA A 117 3.77 0.08 -19.52
CA ALA A 117 4.62 -0.64 -18.58
C ALA A 117 3.88 -1.68 -17.72
N ARG A 118 2.55 -1.80 -17.83
CA ARG A 118 1.78 -2.70 -16.97
C ARG A 118 1.97 -4.16 -17.36
N GLY A 119 2.55 -4.95 -16.45
CA GLY A 119 2.26 -6.39 -16.37
C GLY A 119 0.85 -6.65 -15.80
N ARG A 120 0.35 -7.90 -15.90
CA ARG A 120 -0.97 -8.37 -15.43
C ARG A 120 -1.43 -7.63 -14.16
N ARG A 121 -2.49 -6.81 -14.28
CA ARG A 121 -3.29 -6.35 -13.12
C ARG A 121 -3.99 -7.57 -12.53
N ALA A 122 -3.90 -7.77 -11.22
CA ALA A 122 -4.75 -8.75 -10.53
C ALA A 122 -6.23 -8.30 -10.48
N SER A 123 -6.49 -6.99 -10.57
CA SER A 123 -7.85 -6.43 -10.61
C SER A 123 -8.15 -5.78 -11.97
N ARG A 124 -9.02 -6.42 -12.75
CA ARG A 124 -9.55 -5.94 -14.05
C ARG A 124 -10.75 -4.97 -13.89
N GLY A 125 -10.82 -4.21 -12.80
CA GLY A 125 -12.02 -3.44 -12.41
C GLY A 125 -12.02 -1.96 -12.81
N TYR A 126 -11.71 -1.61 -14.05
CA TYR A 126 -12.14 -0.35 -14.68
C TYR A 126 -11.92 -0.46 -16.19
N LYS A 127 -12.93 -0.97 -16.90
CA LYS A 127 -13.22 -0.53 -18.28
C LYS A 127 -14.18 0.65 -18.14
N ASN A 128 -14.02 1.63 -19.03
CA ASN A 128 -14.79 2.88 -19.09
C ASN A 128 -16.29 2.66 -18.85
#